data_AF-F6HRZ9-F1
#
_entry.id   AF-F6HRZ9-F1
#
_cell.length_a   1.000
_cell.length_b   1.000
_cell.length_c   1.000
_cell.angle_alpha   90.00
_cell.angle_beta   90.00
_cell.angle_gamma   90.00
#
_symmetry.space_group_name_H-M   'P 1'
#
loop_
_entity.id
_entity.type
_entity.pdbx_description
1 polymer ?
#
loop_
_entity_poly.entity_id
_entity_poly.type
_entity_poly.pdbx_seq_one_letter_code
_entity_poly.pdbx_strand_id
1 'polypeptide(L)'
;MNDLRIKAAVKIQLAWRNFSVCNSHRNEYTAATQIQCCFRGWLLRRSFVQKKQAVINIQSHFRGWLLRKSFVKKKQTVRKIQCAFRGWLLRNLVKKQQAAIKLQSAFRGWSLRRSFVKKQQAAIKIQSDFRGLKCQRNFQIYKIASKSAIVIQSHLRGWIARKAVCRLRHQIVVIQVRCSPQFLLYICWGLLIFNHCRGWLTRRDLLLQRKAVIKIQNAFQCVKCWKAFQCYRYAAIDIQRFVRGHITRNRLLGTSSLRSASPNGCTLQASRGCFPSFQLKMLLTSVLKLQRWWRGVLFLNSRTKSAIIIQSHIRGWIARREATRERHRVVVIQSYWKGYLARKESRGQLVDLRLRVQKSATSVDDGMRIINRLLAALSDLLSMKSVSGILHTCATLDMATAHSQICCEKLVAAGAINTLLKLIRSVSRSIPDQEVLKHALSTLRNLSHYPHLAEVLIDTRGSVETILWEFLRNKEEGYFLASELLKKICSNQKGVEALRNLPALLKRLHNLTEDLSRKANNEKRNIRGQAGRENTERRLKEAMELLKLTKKG
;
A
#
# COMPACT_ATOMS: atom_id res chain seq x y z
N MET A 1 -6.23 -147.50 46.21
CA MET A 1 -5.48 -146.26 46.56
C MET A 1 -4.93 -145.50 45.35
N ASN A 2 -4.42 -146.15 44.29
CA ASN A 2 -3.84 -145.46 43.13
C ASN A 2 -4.84 -144.67 42.25
N ASP A 3 -6.06 -145.16 42.03
CA ASP A 3 -7.06 -144.50 41.17
C ASP A 3 -7.56 -143.14 41.73
N LEU A 4 -7.70 -143.04 43.06
CA LEU A 4 -8.04 -141.79 43.76
C LEU A 4 -6.92 -140.74 43.65
N ARG A 5 -5.66 -141.18 43.70
CA ARG A 5 -4.49 -140.30 43.53
C ARG A 5 -4.40 -139.75 42.11
N ILE A 6 -4.70 -140.58 41.10
CA ILE A 6 -4.72 -140.17 39.70
C ILE A 6 -5.84 -139.16 39.43
N LYS A 7 -7.08 -139.44 39.90
CA LYS A 7 -8.21 -138.49 39.76
C LYS A 7 -7.96 -137.15 40.46
N ALA A 8 -7.35 -137.16 41.64
CA ALA A 8 -6.95 -135.94 42.35
C ALA A 8 -5.88 -135.15 41.59
N ALA A 9 -4.84 -135.83 41.07
CA ALA A 9 -3.79 -135.21 40.26
C ALA A 9 -4.35 -134.57 38.99
N VAL A 10 -5.26 -135.25 38.28
CA VAL A 10 -5.92 -134.72 37.08
C VAL A 10 -6.77 -133.48 37.42
N LYS A 11 -7.52 -133.48 38.52
CA LYS A 11 -8.28 -132.29 38.97
C LYS A 11 -7.38 -131.10 39.26
N ILE A 12 -6.26 -131.32 39.95
CA ILE A 12 -5.27 -130.27 40.28
C ILE A 12 -4.62 -129.73 39.00
N GLN A 13 -4.23 -130.61 38.07
CA GLN A 13 -3.67 -130.21 36.78
C GLN A 13 -4.67 -129.42 35.93
N LEU A 14 -5.94 -129.81 35.92
CA LEU A 14 -6.99 -129.09 35.20
C LEU A 14 -7.26 -127.71 35.83
N ALA A 15 -7.31 -127.63 37.17
CA ALA A 15 -7.47 -126.38 37.90
C ALA A 15 -6.29 -125.42 37.66
N TRP A 16 -5.06 -125.94 37.66
CA TRP A 16 -3.86 -125.15 37.39
C TRP A 16 -3.82 -124.66 35.93
N ARG A 17 -4.17 -125.50 34.95
CA ARG A 17 -4.28 -125.09 33.54
C ARG A 17 -5.32 -123.98 33.36
N ASN A 18 -6.50 -124.13 33.96
CA ASN A 18 -7.54 -123.10 33.93
C ASN A 18 -7.08 -121.80 34.62
N PHE A 19 -6.42 -121.89 35.78
CA PHE A 19 -5.86 -120.73 36.46
C PHE A 19 -4.79 -120.03 35.61
N SER A 20 -3.86 -120.77 34.99
CA SER A 20 -2.81 -120.22 34.13
C SER A 20 -3.38 -119.49 32.91
N VAL A 21 -4.39 -120.06 32.25
CA VAL A 21 -5.07 -119.44 31.11
C VAL A 21 -5.82 -118.18 31.54
N CYS A 22 -6.61 -118.25 32.63
CA CYS A 22 -7.33 -117.09 33.16
C CYS A 22 -6.38 -115.98 33.64
N ASN A 23 -5.25 -116.33 34.26
CA ASN A 23 -4.25 -115.37 34.71
C ASN A 23 -3.54 -114.70 33.53
N SER A 24 -3.22 -115.45 32.46
CA SER A 24 -2.66 -114.90 31.22
C SER A 24 -3.61 -113.89 30.57
N HIS A 25 -4.88 -114.27 30.39
CA HIS A 25 -5.89 -113.35 29.86
C HIS A 25 -6.08 -112.13 30.76
N ARG A 26 -6.13 -112.30 32.08
CA ARG A 26 -6.24 -111.17 33.02
C ARG A 26 -5.07 -110.19 32.90
N ASN A 27 -3.85 -110.71 32.71
CA ASN A 27 -2.65 -109.91 32.48
C ASN A 27 -2.70 -109.19 31.13
N GLU A 28 -3.14 -109.84 30.05
CA GLU A 28 -3.35 -109.22 28.74
C GLU A 28 -4.40 -108.10 28.80
N TYR A 29 -5.54 -108.35 29.45
CA TYR A 29 -6.60 -107.34 29.63
C TYR A 29 -6.13 -106.17 30.49
N THR A 30 -5.38 -106.41 31.58
CA THR A 30 -4.86 -105.32 32.41
C THR A 30 -3.81 -104.49 31.67
N ALA A 31 -2.89 -105.12 30.92
CA ALA A 31 -1.93 -104.42 30.08
C ALA A 31 -2.63 -103.60 28.98
N ALA A 32 -3.61 -104.19 28.28
CA ALA A 32 -4.41 -103.49 27.28
C ALA A 32 -5.16 -102.29 27.88
N THR A 33 -5.73 -102.46 29.08
CA THR A 33 -6.44 -101.38 29.79
C THR A 33 -5.49 -100.24 30.18
N GLN A 34 -4.26 -100.55 30.64
CA GLN A 34 -3.24 -99.54 30.96
C GLN A 34 -2.81 -98.76 29.71
N ILE A 35 -2.52 -99.45 28.61
CA ILE A 35 -2.16 -98.83 27.33
C ILE A 35 -3.30 -97.92 26.85
N GLN A 36 -4.54 -98.40 26.88
CA GLN A 36 -5.72 -97.61 26.50
C GLN A 36 -5.90 -96.38 27.39
N CYS A 37 -5.70 -96.52 28.71
CA CYS A 37 -5.80 -95.41 29.66
C CYS A 37 -4.71 -94.35 29.41
N CYS A 38 -3.46 -94.78 29.24
CA CYS A 38 -2.34 -93.90 28.88
C CYS A 38 -2.57 -93.18 27.55
N PHE A 39 -3.04 -93.89 26.52
CA PHE A 39 -3.32 -93.31 25.21
C PHE A 39 -4.45 -92.28 25.27
N ARG A 40 -5.57 -92.59 25.94
CA ARG A 40 -6.68 -91.63 26.16
C ARG A 40 -6.20 -90.39 26.93
N GLY A 41 -5.38 -90.59 27.96
CA GLY A 41 -4.76 -89.50 28.72
C GLY A 41 -3.86 -88.61 27.86
N TRP A 42 -3.02 -89.20 27.00
CA TRP A 42 -2.19 -88.47 26.05
C TRP A 42 -3.02 -87.68 25.03
N LEU A 43 -4.07 -88.28 24.48
CA LEU A 43 -4.95 -87.65 23.49
C LEU A 43 -5.64 -86.40 24.06
N LEU A 44 -6.15 -86.50 25.29
CA LEU A 44 -6.75 -85.37 26.02
C LEU A 44 -5.73 -84.26 26.26
N ARG A 45 -4.54 -84.57 26.79
CA ARG A 45 -3.47 -83.58 27.04
C ARG A 45 -3.04 -82.88 25.75
N ARG A 46 -2.86 -83.64 24.66
CA ARG A 46 -2.51 -83.08 23.35
C ARG A 46 -3.59 -82.10 22.88
N SER A 47 -4.86 -82.46 22.97
CA SER A 47 -5.97 -81.57 22.58
C SER A 47 -6.02 -80.30 23.44
N PHE A 48 -5.78 -80.42 24.75
CA PHE A 48 -5.78 -79.30 25.69
C PHE A 48 -4.63 -78.33 25.40
N VAL A 49 -3.42 -78.85 25.20
CA VAL A 49 -2.24 -78.03 24.87
C VAL A 49 -2.45 -77.29 23.55
N GLN A 50 -3.01 -77.94 22.53
CA GLN A 50 -3.34 -77.28 21.25
C GLN A 50 -4.35 -76.15 21.44
N LYS A 51 -5.44 -76.39 22.18
CA LYS A 51 -6.44 -75.35 22.50
C LYS A 51 -5.82 -74.21 23.30
N LYS A 52 -5.02 -74.50 24.31
CA LYS A 52 -4.30 -73.50 25.12
C LYS A 52 -3.34 -72.67 24.26
N GLN A 53 -2.56 -73.29 23.37
CA GLN A 53 -1.64 -72.57 22.49
C GLN A 53 -2.40 -71.67 21.50
N ALA A 54 -3.51 -72.14 20.94
CA ALA A 54 -4.36 -71.33 20.08
C ALA A 54 -4.89 -70.08 20.83
N VAL A 55 -5.36 -70.25 22.08
CA VAL A 55 -5.81 -69.14 22.93
C VAL A 55 -4.66 -68.16 23.20
N ILE A 56 -3.47 -68.65 23.56
CA ILE A 56 -2.29 -67.79 23.80
C ILE A 56 -1.92 -67.01 22.53
N ASN A 57 -1.94 -67.66 21.37
CA ASN A 57 -1.65 -67.02 20.09
C ASN A 57 -2.67 -65.90 19.79
N ILE A 58 -3.97 -66.17 19.96
CA ILE A 58 -5.03 -65.17 19.78
C ILE A 58 -4.84 -63.99 20.74
N GLN A 59 -4.60 -64.27 22.02
CA GLN A 59 -4.38 -63.23 23.03
C GLN A 59 -3.15 -62.39 22.73
N SER A 60 -2.04 -63.00 22.30
CA SER A 60 -0.81 -62.29 21.95
C SER A 60 -1.00 -61.39 20.72
N HIS A 61 -1.68 -61.88 19.68
CA HIS A 61 -2.03 -61.09 18.50
C HIS A 61 -2.95 -59.91 18.85
N PHE A 62 -3.96 -60.15 19.69
CA PHE A 62 -4.87 -59.10 20.13
C PHE A 62 -4.17 -58.01 20.94
N ARG A 63 -3.31 -58.39 21.89
CA ARG A 63 -2.47 -57.44 22.66
C ARG A 63 -1.54 -56.65 21.74
N GLY A 64 -0.89 -57.31 20.78
CA GLY A 64 -0.04 -56.68 19.78
C GLY A 64 -0.80 -55.69 18.89
N TRP A 65 -2.02 -56.04 18.47
CA TRP A 65 -2.91 -55.17 17.70
C TRP A 65 -3.33 -53.93 18.50
N LEU A 66 -3.73 -54.10 19.77
CA LEU A 66 -4.06 -53.00 20.68
C LEU A 66 -2.91 -52.00 20.84
N LEU A 67 -1.69 -52.51 21.06
CA LEU A 67 -0.47 -51.69 21.16
C LEU A 67 -0.19 -50.93 19.86
N ARG A 68 -0.24 -51.60 18.70
CA ARG A 68 -0.05 -50.94 17.39
C ARG A 68 -1.11 -49.87 17.13
N LYS A 69 -2.38 -50.16 17.43
CA LYS A 69 -3.49 -49.20 17.27
C LYS A 69 -3.29 -47.95 18.13
N SER A 70 -2.90 -48.11 19.38
CA SER A 70 -2.63 -46.97 20.28
C SER A 70 -1.39 -46.17 19.85
N PHE A 71 -0.32 -46.84 19.42
CA PHE A 71 0.90 -46.20 18.93
C PHE A 71 0.66 -45.39 17.65
N VAL A 72 -0.07 -45.95 16.68
CA VAL A 72 -0.43 -45.25 15.44
C VAL A 72 -1.24 -43.99 15.75
N LYS A 73 -2.22 -44.08 16.66
CA LYS A 73 -2.98 -42.90 17.13
C LYS A 73 -2.05 -41.83 17.73
N LYS A 74 -1.17 -42.20 18.65
CA LYS A 74 -0.19 -41.27 19.26
C LYS A 74 0.70 -40.62 18.19
N LYS A 75 1.27 -41.41 17.28
CA LYS A 75 2.13 -40.93 16.18
C LYS A 75 1.38 -39.96 15.27
N GLN A 76 0.11 -40.22 14.97
CA GLN A 76 -0.69 -39.34 14.12
C GLN A 76 -1.04 -38.03 14.82
N THR A 77 -1.33 -38.06 16.12
CA THR A 77 -1.51 -36.84 16.93
C THR A 77 -0.23 -36.01 16.96
N VAL A 78 0.94 -36.62 17.20
CA VAL A 78 2.23 -35.92 17.16
C VAL A 78 2.49 -35.29 15.80
N ARG A 79 2.24 -36.01 14.70
CA ARG A 79 2.37 -35.46 13.33
C ARG A 79 1.46 -34.25 13.11
N LYS A 80 0.20 -34.30 13.58
CA LYS A 80 -0.72 -33.16 13.50
C LYS A 80 -0.19 -31.94 14.26
N ILE A 81 0.30 -32.14 15.48
CA ILE A 81 0.90 -31.06 16.30
C ILE A 81 2.14 -30.47 15.61
N GLN A 82 3.05 -31.32 15.12
CA GLN A 82 4.25 -30.86 14.40
C GLN A 82 3.90 -30.07 13.13
N CYS A 83 2.90 -30.53 12.37
CA CYS A 83 2.44 -29.82 11.18
C CYS A 83 1.83 -28.46 11.55
N ALA A 84 0.99 -28.42 12.59
CA ALA A 84 0.40 -27.18 13.09
C ALA A 84 1.46 -26.19 13.57
N PHE A 85 2.46 -26.65 14.32
CA PHE A 85 3.57 -25.84 14.81
C PHE A 85 4.42 -25.28 13.66
N ARG A 86 4.81 -26.11 12.69
CA ARG A 86 5.55 -25.65 11.49
C ARG A 86 4.74 -24.60 10.70
N GLY A 87 3.44 -24.83 10.55
CA GLY A 87 2.53 -23.86 9.92
C GLY A 87 2.43 -22.54 10.70
N TRP A 88 2.35 -22.60 12.03
CA TRP A 88 2.37 -21.42 12.90
C TRP A 88 3.68 -20.65 12.78
N LEU A 89 4.83 -21.34 12.80
CA LEU A 89 6.15 -20.74 12.69
C LEU A 89 6.30 -19.96 11.36
N LEU A 90 5.95 -20.58 10.24
CA LEU A 90 5.99 -19.93 8.92
C LEU A 90 5.07 -18.70 8.86
N ARG A 91 3.82 -18.81 9.32
CA ARG A 91 2.89 -17.67 9.36
C ARG A 91 3.43 -16.53 10.22
N ASN A 92 4.04 -16.83 11.35
CA ASN A 92 4.60 -15.82 12.24
C ASN A 92 5.80 -15.11 11.60
N LEU A 93 6.70 -15.85 10.93
CA LEU A 93 7.81 -15.27 10.18
C LEU A 93 7.32 -14.36 9.04
N VAL A 94 6.33 -14.79 8.26
CA VAL A 94 5.74 -13.97 7.19
C VAL A 94 5.10 -12.70 7.76
N LYS A 95 4.37 -12.79 8.89
CA LYS A 95 3.82 -11.61 9.56
C LYS A 95 4.90 -10.60 9.97
N LYS A 96 6.00 -11.08 10.56
CA LYS A 96 7.15 -10.24 10.94
C LYS A 96 7.80 -9.60 9.70
N GLN A 97 7.99 -10.35 8.62
CA GLN A 97 8.53 -9.83 7.37
C GLN A 97 7.61 -8.77 6.73
N GLN A 98 6.30 -9.01 6.70
CA GLN A 98 5.33 -8.04 6.17
C GLN A 98 5.33 -6.74 6.97
N ALA A 99 5.41 -6.82 8.31
CA ALA A 99 5.53 -5.63 9.16
C ALA A 99 6.82 -4.86 8.87
N ALA A 100 7.96 -5.55 8.74
CA ALA A 100 9.23 -4.93 8.37
C ALA A 100 9.18 -4.25 7.00
N ILE A 101 8.59 -4.91 5.99
CA ILE A 101 8.44 -4.33 4.64
C ILE A 101 7.57 -3.07 4.67
N LYS A 102 6.46 -3.08 5.42
CA LYS A 102 5.60 -1.88 5.60
C LYS A 102 6.36 -0.72 6.23
N LEU A 103 7.14 -0.98 7.27
CA LEU A 103 7.95 0.05 7.92
C LEU A 103 9.03 0.59 6.97
N GLN A 104 9.74 -0.30 6.27
CA GLN A 104 10.78 0.07 5.32
C GLN A 104 10.23 0.87 4.13
N SER A 105 9.07 0.49 3.59
CA SER A 105 8.44 1.22 2.48
C SER A 105 7.96 2.60 2.92
N ALA A 106 7.36 2.71 4.11
CA ALA A 106 6.96 3.99 4.71
C ALA A 106 8.18 4.91 4.92
N PHE A 107 9.27 4.38 5.48
CA PHE A 107 10.50 5.14 5.72
C PHE A 107 11.15 5.62 4.41
N ARG A 108 11.26 4.74 3.42
CA ARG A 108 11.79 5.11 2.08
C ARG A 108 10.94 6.20 1.43
N GLY A 109 9.61 6.06 1.51
CA GLY A 109 8.66 7.07 1.02
C GLY A 109 8.83 8.42 1.72
N TRP A 110 8.92 8.42 3.04
CA TRP A 110 9.17 9.64 3.84
C TRP A 110 10.51 10.29 3.47
N SER A 111 11.59 9.52 3.38
CA SER A 111 12.93 10.03 3.07
C SER A 111 12.98 10.68 1.67
N LEU A 112 12.37 10.03 0.66
CA LEU A 112 12.25 10.57 -0.69
C LEU A 112 11.42 11.86 -0.73
N ARG A 113 10.24 11.87 -0.10
CA ARG A 113 9.38 13.07 -0.02
C ARG A 113 10.11 14.23 0.66
N ARG A 114 10.81 13.97 1.77
CA ARG A 114 11.59 14.99 2.49
C ARG A 114 12.71 15.56 1.61
N SER A 115 13.44 14.72 0.88
CA SER A 115 14.47 15.17 -0.06
C SER A 115 13.88 16.01 -1.21
N PHE A 116 12.76 15.56 -1.77
CA PHE A 116 12.06 16.27 -2.84
C PHE A 116 11.58 17.65 -2.39
N VAL A 117 10.89 17.74 -1.23
CA VAL A 117 10.41 19.01 -0.69
C VAL A 117 11.56 19.98 -0.43
N LYS A 118 12.70 19.52 0.12
CA LYS A 118 13.90 20.36 0.28
C LYS A 118 14.39 20.93 -1.04
N LYS A 119 14.50 20.09 -2.09
CA LYS A 119 14.91 20.54 -3.43
C LYS A 119 13.91 21.52 -4.04
N GLN A 120 12.60 21.25 -3.88
CA GLN A 120 11.54 22.12 -4.36
C GLN A 120 11.56 23.48 -3.67
N GLN A 121 11.71 23.52 -2.35
CA GLN A 121 11.83 24.77 -1.58
C GLN A 121 13.05 25.59 -2.01
N ALA A 122 14.21 24.94 -2.20
CA ALA A 122 15.40 25.61 -2.72
C ALA A 122 15.17 26.19 -4.13
N ALA A 123 14.52 25.42 -5.02
CA ALA A 123 14.19 25.89 -6.37
C ALA A 123 13.23 27.09 -6.35
N ILE A 124 12.17 27.04 -5.54
CA ILE A 124 11.21 28.14 -5.37
C ILE A 124 11.92 29.39 -4.86
N LYS A 125 12.81 29.24 -3.87
CA LYS A 125 13.59 30.36 -3.32
C LYS A 125 14.50 31.01 -4.38
N ILE A 126 15.21 30.20 -5.16
CA ILE A 126 16.05 30.71 -6.26
C ILE A 126 15.18 31.44 -7.30
N GLN A 127 14.03 30.86 -7.67
CA GLN A 127 13.11 31.48 -8.62
C GLN A 127 12.53 32.79 -8.10
N SER A 128 12.13 32.86 -6.82
CA SER A 128 11.60 34.08 -6.22
C SER A 128 12.65 35.17 -6.16
N ASP A 129 13.88 34.82 -5.75
CA ASP A 129 14.98 35.76 -5.64
C ASP A 129 15.39 36.28 -7.03
N PHE A 130 15.44 35.41 -8.05
CA PHE A 130 15.69 35.82 -9.42
C PHE A 130 14.62 36.78 -9.96
N ARG A 131 13.33 36.47 -9.74
CA ARG A 131 12.23 37.36 -10.15
C ARG A 131 12.30 38.71 -9.45
N GLY A 132 12.63 38.72 -8.15
CA GLY A 132 12.85 39.94 -7.37
C GLY A 132 14.01 40.77 -7.92
N LEU A 133 15.17 40.16 -8.15
CA LEU A 133 16.35 40.83 -8.71
C LEU A 133 16.09 41.39 -10.11
N LYS A 134 15.36 40.67 -10.96
CA LYS A 134 14.96 41.15 -12.29
C LYS A 134 14.08 42.39 -12.19
N CYS A 135 13.07 42.37 -11.31
CA CYS A 135 12.20 43.52 -11.07
C CYS A 135 13.00 44.74 -10.58
N GLN A 136 13.88 44.55 -9.58
CA GLN A 136 14.73 45.62 -9.06
C GLN A 136 15.64 46.21 -10.13
N ARG A 137 16.29 45.39 -10.96
CA ARG A 137 17.13 45.88 -12.07
C ARG A 137 16.33 46.71 -13.06
N ASN A 138 15.16 46.22 -13.48
CA ASN A 138 14.28 46.94 -14.40
C ASN A 138 13.84 48.29 -13.81
N PHE A 139 13.50 48.32 -12.52
CA PHE A 139 13.15 49.56 -11.82
C PHE A 139 14.32 50.55 -11.75
N GLN A 140 15.55 50.07 -11.50
CA GLN A 140 16.72 50.94 -11.50
C GLN A 140 17.01 51.53 -12.88
N ILE A 141 16.91 50.71 -13.95
CA ILE A 141 17.04 51.18 -15.33
C ILE A 141 15.99 52.27 -15.63
N TYR A 142 14.73 52.01 -15.29
CA TYR A 142 13.65 53.00 -15.42
C TYR A 142 13.97 54.28 -14.65
N LYS A 143 14.38 54.17 -13.39
CA LYS A 143 14.73 55.33 -12.54
C LYS A 143 15.87 56.17 -13.14
N ILE A 144 16.92 55.53 -13.67
CA ILE A 144 18.04 56.22 -14.33
C ILE A 144 17.56 56.91 -15.61
N ALA A 145 16.76 56.22 -16.43
CA ALA A 145 16.19 56.77 -17.66
C ALA A 145 15.29 57.98 -17.38
N SER A 146 14.40 57.89 -16.38
CA SER A 146 13.54 59.00 -15.97
C SER A 146 14.35 60.20 -15.46
N LYS A 147 15.37 59.99 -14.62
CA LYS A 147 16.26 61.08 -14.17
C LYS A 147 16.96 61.76 -15.33
N SER A 148 17.50 60.97 -16.27
CA SER A 148 18.19 61.49 -17.46
C SER A 148 17.22 62.29 -18.33
N ALA A 149 15.99 61.80 -18.53
CA ALA A 149 14.95 62.50 -19.27
C ALA A 149 14.57 63.82 -18.60
N ILE A 150 14.41 63.87 -17.28
CA ILE A 150 14.11 65.11 -16.53
C ILE A 150 15.20 66.16 -16.74
N VAL A 151 16.48 65.75 -16.67
CA VAL A 151 17.63 66.65 -16.89
C VAL A 151 17.66 67.17 -18.33
N ILE A 152 17.48 66.29 -19.32
CA ILE A 152 17.45 66.71 -20.73
C ILE A 152 16.29 67.68 -20.99
N GLN A 153 15.09 67.36 -20.48
CA GLN A 153 13.92 68.19 -20.65
C GLN A 153 14.07 69.55 -19.97
N SER A 154 14.69 69.64 -18.79
CA SER A 154 14.92 70.92 -18.10
C SER A 154 15.90 71.81 -18.87
N HIS A 155 16.99 71.23 -19.41
CA HIS A 155 17.92 71.95 -20.28
C HIS A 155 17.26 72.43 -21.57
N LEU A 156 16.43 71.60 -22.21
CA LEU A 156 15.71 71.95 -23.43
C LEU A 156 14.71 73.09 -23.18
N ARG A 157 13.88 72.97 -22.12
CA ARG A 157 12.95 74.04 -21.72
C ARG A 157 13.68 75.35 -21.44
N GLY A 158 14.79 75.29 -20.70
CA GLY A 158 15.63 76.46 -20.44
C GLY A 158 16.24 77.08 -21.70
N TRP A 159 16.67 76.25 -22.66
CA TRP A 159 17.20 76.72 -23.94
C TRP A 159 16.12 77.41 -24.79
N ILE A 160 14.92 76.83 -24.87
CA ILE A 160 13.77 77.43 -25.58
C ILE A 160 13.45 78.81 -24.99
N ALA A 161 13.34 78.91 -23.66
CA ALA A 161 13.06 80.17 -22.97
C ALA A 161 14.14 81.23 -23.25
N ARG A 162 15.43 80.87 -23.12
CA ARG A 162 16.54 81.78 -23.43
C ARG A 162 16.51 82.24 -24.89
N LYS A 163 16.24 81.34 -25.84
CA LYS A 163 16.15 81.66 -27.27
C LYS A 163 14.99 82.62 -27.56
N ALA A 164 13.85 82.46 -26.90
CA ALA A 164 12.71 83.38 -27.02
C ALA A 164 13.07 84.78 -26.52
N VAL A 165 13.68 84.90 -25.34
CA VAL A 165 14.15 86.19 -24.78
C VAL A 165 15.19 86.84 -25.67
N CYS A 166 16.15 86.08 -26.22
CA CYS A 166 17.13 86.61 -27.17
C CYS A 166 16.48 87.17 -28.44
N ARG A 167 15.45 86.50 -28.99
CA ARG A 167 14.70 87.01 -30.15
C ARG A 167 13.96 88.30 -29.82
N LEU A 168 13.30 88.36 -28.66
CA LEU A 168 12.62 89.58 -28.20
C LEU A 168 13.62 90.74 -28.01
N ARG A 169 14.77 90.49 -27.37
CA ARG A 169 15.86 91.49 -27.27
C ARG A 169 16.35 91.96 -28.63
N HIS A 170 16.55 91.05 -29.58
CA HIS A 170 16.97 91.42 -30.93
C HIS A 170 15.91 92.26 -31.64
N GLN A 171 14.62 91.93 -31.50
CA GLN A 171 13.52 92.73 -32.04
C GLN A 171 13.45 94.13 -31.41
N ILE A 172 13.64 94.24 -30.08
CA ILE A 172 13.71 95.55 -29.39
C ILE A 172 14.86 96.38 -29.94
N VAL A 173 16.06 95.81 -30.10
CA VAL A 173 17.22 96.52 -30.67
C VAL A 173 16.95 96.96 -32.12
N VAL A 174 16.32 96.11 -32.94
CA VAL A 174 15.99 96.46 -34.33
C VAL A 174 14.91 97.56 -34.40
N ILE A 175 13.94 97.58 -33.49
CA ILE A 175 12.93 98.65 -33.39
C ILE A 175 13.58 99.95 -32.89
N GLN A 176 14.48 99.86 -31.92
CA GLN A 176 15.21 101.01 -31.36
C GLN A 176 16.18 101.63 -32.39
N VAL A 177 16.69 100.83 -33.33
CA VAL A 177 17.49 101.31 -34.49
C VAL A 177 16.63 101.88 -35.62
N ARG A 178 15.29 101.69 -35.60
CA ARG A 178 14.37 102.16 -36.66
C ARG A 178 13.66 103.48 -36.36
N CYS A 179 13.77 104.01 -35.14
CA CYS A 179 13.09 105.23 -34.70
C CYS A 179 14.09 106.28 -34.16
N SER A 180 14.87 106.90 -35.05
CA SER A 180 15.45 108.25 -34.87
C SER A 180 16.20 108.67 -36.14
N PRO A 181 15.58 109.43 -37.05
CA PRO A 181 16.21 109.90 -38.27
C PRO A 181 16.75 111.32 -38.09
N GLN A 182 17.84 111.53 -37.32
CA GLN A 182 18.53 112.83 -37.36
C GLN A 182 19.95 112.73 -36.76
N PHE A 183 20.94 112.17 -37.46
CA PHE A 183 22.37 112.47 -37.19
C PHE A 183 23.27 111.95 -38.34
N LEU A 184 22.85 112.26 -39.57
CA LEU A 184 23.51 111.92 -40.83
C LEU A 184 24.71 112.84 -41.13
N LEU A 185 25.44 113.27 -40.10
CA LEU A 185 26.64 114.12 -40.21
C LEU A 185 27.91 113.48 -39.61
N TYR A 186 27.81 112.27 -39.05
CA TYR A 186 28.96 111.51 -38.52
C TYR A 186 29.40 110.34 -39.43
N ILE A 187 28.92 110.32 -40.67
CA ILE A 187 29.11 109.22 -41.65
C ILE A 187 30.52 109.22 -42.28
N CYS A 188 31.32 110.28 -42.14
CA CYS A 188 32.69 110.29 -42.67
C CYS A 188 33.74 109.59 -41.79
N TRP A 189 33.46 109.29 -40.52
CA TRP A 189 34.36 108.49 -39.66
C TRP A 189 34.03 106.99 -39.61
N GLY A 190 32.85 106.59 -40.09
CA GLY A 190 32.38 105.19 -40.06
C GLY A 190 32.99 104.28 -41.13
N LEU A 191 33.45 104.82 -42.26
CA LEU A 191 34.01 104.01 -43.35
C LEU A 191 35.40 103.44 -43.03
N LEU A 192 36.20 104.11 -42.19
CA LEU A 192 37.53 103.62 -41.79
C LEU A 192 37.42 102.48 -40.76
N ILE A 193 36.47 102.57 -39.83
CA ILE A 193 36.23 101.55 -38.80
C ILE A 193 35.51 100.33 -39.37
N PHE A 194 34.60 100.48 -40.34
CA PHE A 194 33.90 99.35 -40.94
C PHE A 194 34.84 98.42 -41.72
N ASN A 195 35.83 98.96 -42.45
CA ASN A 195 36.85 98.15 -43.12
C ASN A 195 37.84 97.50 -42.15
N HIS A 196 38.24 98.20 -41.07
CA HIS A 196 39.11 97.61 -40.06
C HIS A 196 38.40 96.51 -39.25
N CYS A 197 37.13 96.70 -38.87
CA CYS A 197 36.33 95.70 -38.17
C CYS A 197 35.99 94.49 -39.06
N ARG A 198 35.73 94.69 -40.37
CA ARG A 198 35.49 93.59 -41.32
C ARG A 198 36.77 92.78 -41.59
N GLY A 199 37.93 93.46 -41.69
CA GLY A 199 39.25 92.83 -41.75
C GLY A 199 39.65 92.12 -40.46
N TRP A 200 39.29 92.67 -39.30
CA TRP A 200 39.54 92.04 -38.00
C TRP A 200 38.63 90.81 -37.77
N LEU A 201 37.35 90.87 -38.13
CA LEU A 201 36.43 89.73 -38.06
C LEU A 201 36.87 88.59 -38.96
N THR A 202 37.24 88.87 -40.22
CA THR A 202 37.78 87.84 -41.13
C THR A 202 39.11 87.27 -40.61
N ARG A 203 40.04 88.10 -40.12
CA ARG A 203 41.29 87.59 -39.51
C ARG A 203 41.04 86.78 -38.23
N ARG A 204 40.09 87.19 -37.39
CA ARG A 204 39.73 86.48 -36.15
C ARG A 204 39.07 85.13 -36.44
N ASP A 205 38.21 85.07 -37.45
CA ASP A 205 37.53 83.83 -37.85
C ASP A 205 38.53 82.87 -38.52
N LEU A 206 39.44 83.40 -39.35
CA LEU A 206 40.55 82.62 -39.92
C LEU A 206 41.51 82.12 -38.83
N LEU A 207 41.74 82.89 -37.76
CA LEU A 207 42.54 82.45 -36.61
C LEU A 207 41.81 81.40 -35.75
N LEU A 208 40.49 81.47 -35.60
CA LEU A 208 39.69 80.45 -34.91
C LEU A 208 39.62 79.16 -35.72
N GLN A 209 39.38 79.25 -37.02
CA GLN A 209 39.46 78.13 -37.96
C GLN A 209 40.88 77.53 -37.97
N ARG A 210 41.95 78.34 -38.04
CA ARG A 210 43.34 77.86 -37.90
C ARG A 210 43.59 77.18 -36.56
N LYS A 211 43.13 77.73 -35.43
CA LYS A 211 43.30 77.10 -34.11
C LYS A 211 42.55 75.78 -34.01
N ALA A 212 41.36 75.67 -34.60
CA ALA A 212 40.61 74.42 -34.67
C ALA A 212 41.33 73.39 -35.56
N VAL A 213 41.78 73.80 -36.75
CA VAL A 213 42.57 72.96 -37.67
C VAL A 213 43.88 72.50 -37.01
N ILE A 214 44.60 73.39 -36.31
CA ILE A 214 45.83 73.04 -35.58
C ILE A 214 45.51 72.07 -34.42
N LYS A 215 44.41 72.25 -33.68
CA LYS A 215 44.02 71.28 -32.64
C LYS A 215 43.66 69.92 -33.22
N ILE A 216 42.96 69.87 -34.35
CA ILE A 216 42.61 68.62 -35.04
C ILE A 216 43.86 67.96 -35.64
N GLN A 217 44.75 68.73 -36.26
CA GLN A 217 46.03 68.26 -36.79
C GLN A 217 46.94 67.76 -35.66
N ASN A 218 47.04 68.47 -34.54
CA ASN A 218 47.81 68.05 -33.37
C ASN A 218 47.23 66.79 -32.73
N ALA A 219 45.90 66.67 -32.63
CA ALA A 219 45.25 65.46 -32.15
C ALA A 219 45.51 64.27 -33.08
N PHE A 220 45.43 64.47 -34.39
CA PHE A 220 45.70 63.45 -35.39
C PHE A 220 47.18 63.04 -35.42
N GLN A 221 48.09 64.01 -35.27
CA GLN A 221 49.53 63.77 -35.15
C GLN A 221 49.86 63.02 -33.85
N CYS A 222 49.19 63.35 -32.74
CA CYS A 222 49.35 62.65 -31.48
C CYS A 222 48.85 61.20 -31.56
N VAL A 223 47.72 60.94 -32.25
CA VAL A 223 47.22 59.58 -32.50
C VAL A 223 48.15 58.80 -33.43
N LYS A 224 48.70 59.43 -34.48
CA LYS A 224 49.72 58.83 -35.35
C LYS A 224 50.99 58.46 -34.56
N CYS A 225 51.52 59.38 -33.76
CA CYS A 225 52.69 59.15 -32.91
C CYS A 225 52.43 58.06 -31.86
N TRP A 226 51.23 58.03 -31.26
CA TRP A 226 50.86 57.01 -30.28
C TRP A 226 50.74 55.62 -30.92
N LYS A 227 50.11 55.49 -32.09
CA LYS A 227 50.07 54.24 -32.86
C LYS A 227 51.47 53.80 -33.28
N ALA A 228 52.31 54.71 -33.78
CA ALA A 228 53.68 54.42 -34.16
C ALA A 228 54.51 53.94 -32.94
N PHE A 229 54.41 54.64 -31.81
CA PHE A 229 55.08 54.24 -30.56
C PHE A 229 54.61 52.87 -30.08
N GLN A 230 53.31 52.56 -30.15
CA GLN A 230 52.83 51.23 -29.79
C GLN A 230 53.35 50.15 -30.73
N CYS A 231 53.39 50.39 -32.05
CA CYS A 231 53.99 49.46 -33.00
C CYS A 231 55.48 49.24 -32.72
N TYR A 232 56.25 50.31 -32.48
CA TYR A 232 57.67 50.19 -32.11
C TYR A 232 57.87 49.49 -30.76
N ARG A 233 56.99 49.74 -29.79
CA ARG A 233 57.05 49.10 -28.47
C ARG A 233 56.73 47.61 -28.57
N TYR A 234 55.73 47.21 -29.34
CA TYR A 234 55.40 45.79 -29.54
C TYR A 234 56.47 45.09 -30.38
N ALA A 235 56.97 45.71 -31.46
CA ALA A 235 58.09 45.18 -32.23
C ALA A 235 59.36 45.03 -31.39
N ALA A 236 59.70 46.02 -30.55
CA ALA A 236 60.83 45.94 -29.64
C ALA A 236 60.65 44.85 -28.57
N ILE A 237 59.44 44.67 -28.03
CA ILE A 237 59.14 43.60 -27.07
C ILE A 237 59.29 42.22 -27.74
N ASP A 238 58.80 42.04 -28.97
CA ASP A 238 58.90 40.76 -29.67
C ASP A 238 60.33 40.47 -30.14
N ILE A 239 61.09 41.47 -30.62
CA ILE A 239 62.51 41.34 -30.93
C ILE A 239 63.30 41.03 -29.65
N GLN A 240 63.04 41.73 -28.53
CA GLN A 240 63.70 41.43 -27.26
C GLN A 240 63.33 40.05 -26.73
N ARG A 241 62.08 39.59 -26.92
CA ARG A 241 61.63 38.26 -26.50
C ARG A 241 62.25 37.16 -27.37
N PHE A 242 62.39 37.40 -28.67
CA PHE A 242 63.04 36.50 -29.63
C PHE A 242 64.55 36.43 -29.39
N VAL A 243 65.24 37.56 -29.25
CA VAL A 243 66.67 37.65 -28.98
C VAL A 243 67.01 37.08 -27.60
N ARG A 244 66.22 37.37 -26.55
CA ARG A 244 66.41 36.72 -25.24
C ARG A 244 66.15 35.22 -25.32
N GLY A 245 65.13 34.78 -26.07
CA GLY A 245 64.88 33.35 -26.30
C GLY A 245 66.01 32.65 -27.08
N HIS A 246 66.60 33.31 -28.07
CA HIS A 246 67.70 32.83 -28.89
C HIS A 246 69.02 32.78 -28.10
N ILE A 247 69.34 33.83 -27.34
CA ILE A 247 70.50 33.86 -26.42
C ILE A 247 70.37 32.77 -25.34
N THR A 248 69.16 32.51 -24.85
CA THR A 248 68.93 31.44 -23.86
C THR A 248 69.03 30.05 -24.49
N ARG A 249 68.58 29.85 -25.74
CA ARG A 249 68.78 28.60 -26.49
C ARG A 249 70.26 28.36 -26.84
N ASN A 250 70.98 29.38 -27.28
CA ASN A 250 72.42 29.29 -27.56
C ASN A 250 73.26 29.06 -26.30
N ARG A 251 72.78 29.48 -25.12
CA ARG A 251 73.42 29.17 -23.83
C ARG A 251 73.10 27.76 -23.29
N LEU A 252 72.05 27.11 -23.80
CA LEU A 252 71.62 25.78 -23.35
C LEU A 252 72.09 24.62 -24.26
N LEU A 253 72.61 24.90 -25.47
CA LEU A 253 73.00 23.89 -26.46
C LEU A 253 74.47 23.99 -26.96
N GLY A 254 75.44 24.28 -26.09
CA GLY A 254 76.85 24.11 -26.50
C GLY A 254 77.89 24.74 -25.58
N THR A 255 78.75 23.88 -25.04
CA THR A 255 79.80 24.11 -24.05
C THR A 255 81.10 24.69 -24.63
N SER A 256 81.93 25.21 -23.70
CA SER A 256 83.40 25.09 -23.64
C SER A 256 84.25 25.79 -24.71
N SER A 257 85.00 26.84 -24.30
CA SER A 257 86.46 26.95 -24.49
C SER A 257 87.01 28.31 -23.99
N LEU A 258 88.07 28.25 -23.16
CA LEU A 258 89.19 29.23 -22.99
C LEU A 258 88.83 30.72 -22.74
N ARG A 259 89.01 31.27 -21.53
CA ARG A 259 90.27 31.73 -20.88
C ARG A 259 91.09 32.68 -21.79
N SER A 260 91.12 33.97 -21.45
CA SER A 260 92.32 34.82 -21.27
C SER A 260 92.12 36.31 -21.58
N ALA A 261 92.82 37.13 -20.79
CA ALA A 261 93.30 38.50 -21.02
C ALA A 261 92.34 39.72 -20.83
N SER A 262 92.65 40.47 -19.76
CA SER A 262 92.51 41.94 -19.57
C SER A 262 93.37 42.72 -20.61
N PRO A 263 93.41 44.09 -20.70
CA PRO A 263 92.79 45.13 -19.86
C PRO A 263 92.23 46.37 -20.61
N ASN A 264 91.79 47.37 -19.81
CA ASN A 264 91.52 48.81 -20.11
C ASN A 264 90.06 49.15 -20.45
N GLY A 265 89.37 50.07 -19.77
CA GLY A 265 89.70 50.95 -18.65
C GLY A 265 88.51 51.89 -18.39
N CYS A 266 88.39 52.36 -17.13
CA CYS A 266 87.66 53.55 -16.67
C CYS A 266 86.11 53.56 -16.82
N THR A 267 85.28 53.94 -15.85
CA THR A 267 85.50 54.66 -14.58
C THR A 267 84.22 54.54 -13.71
N LEU A 268 84.40 54.56 -12.39
CA LEU A 268 83.49 55.05 -11.32
C LEU A 268 82.17 54.28 -11.09
N GLN A 269 82.09 53.48 -10.00
CA GLN A 269 81.61 53.88 -8.64
C GLN A 269 80.16 54.42 -8.67
N ALA A 270 79.17 53.90 -7.95
CA ALA A 270 79.20 53.46 -6.56
C ALA A 270 78.04 52.49 -6.20
N SER A 271 78.35 51.62 -5.24
CA SER A 271 77.52 51.19 -4.09
C SER A 271 76.06 50.77 -4.33
N ARG A 272 75.76 49.47 -4.41
CA ARG A 272 75.39 48.58 -3.27
C ARG A 272 74.21 49.07 -2.43
N GLY A 273 73.09 48.33 -2.53
CA GLY A 273 72.02 48.33 -1.53
C GLY A 273 70.71 47.69 -2.02
N CYS A 274 70.46 46.44 -1.60
CA CYS A 274 69.14 45.77 -1.55
C CYS A 274 68.58 45.08 -2.84
N PHE A 275 69.11 43.89 -3.17
CA PHE A 275 68.44 42.93 -4.06
C PHE A 275 68.16 41.58 -3.36
N PRO A 276 67.05 41.43 -2.60
CA PRO A 276 66.50 40.09 -2.29
C PRO A 276 65.17 39.79 -3.02
N SER A 277 64.55 40.76 -3.72
CA SER A 277 63.13 40.62 -4.10
C SER A 277 62.85 39.96 -5.46
N PHE A 278 63.79 40.02 -6.43
CA PHE A 278 63.55 39.55 -7.80
C PHE A 278 63.90 38.06 -8.01
N GLN A 279 65.04 37.61 -7.48
CA GLN A 279 65.44 36.19 -7.54
C GLN A 279 64.45 35.31 -6.76
N LEU A 280 64.00 35.76 -5.58
CA LEU A 280 62.99 35.06 -4.79
C LEU A 280 61.65 34.97 -5.55
N LYS A 281 61.20 36.04 -6.23
CA LYS A 281 59.98 36.03 -7.05
C LYS A 281 60.07 35.09 -8.25
N MET A 282 61.24 34.95 -8.89
CA MET A 282 61.47 34.00 -9.99
C MET A 282 61.46 32.54 -9.53
N LEU A 283 62.11 32.25 -8.39
CA LEU A 283 62.05 30.93 -7.76
C LEU A 283 60.60 30.62 -7.36
N LEU A 284 59.89 31.56 -6.74
CA LEU A 284 58.49 31.38 -6.35
C LEU A 284 57.57 31.10 -7.55
N THR A 285 57.72 31.84 -8.66
CA THR A 285 56.89 31.61 -9.86
C THR A 285 57.20 30.31 -10.57
N SER A 286 58.46 29.86 -10.57
CA SER A 286 58.85 28.57 -11.13
C SER A 286 58.35 27.41 -10.26
N VAL A 287 58.49 27.52 -8.93
CA VAL A 287 57.92 26.60 -7.95
C VAL A 287 56.40 26.54 -8.10
N LEU A 288 55.71 27.67 -8.27
CA LEU A 288 54.25 27.71 -8.47
C LEU A 288 53.83 27.04 -9.79
N LYS A 289 54.61 27.16 -10.88
CA LYS A 289 54.34 26.44 -12.13
C LYS A 289 54.52 24.94 -11.96
N LEU A 290 55.58 24.50 -11.28
CA LEU A 290 55.86 23.10 -11.01
C LEU A 290 54.80 22.49 -10.08
N GLN A 291 54.39 23.24 -9.05
CA GLN A 291 53.28 22.87 -8.16
C GLN A 291 51.94 22.78 -8.91
N ARG A 292 51.64 23.72 -9.82
CA ARG A 292 50.43 23.67 -10.65
C ARG A 292 50.44 22.46 -11.58
N TRP A 293 51.57 22.17 -12.23
CA TRP A 293 51.75 21.00 -13.07
C TRP A 293 51.57 19.70 -12.27
N TRP A 294 52.23 19.58 -11.12
CA TRP A 294 52.12 18.42 -10.24
C TRP A 294 50.70 18.22 -9.71
N ARG A 295 49.99 19.30 -9.36
CA ARG A 295 48.56 19.24 -9.03
C ARG A 295 47.72 18.74 -10.21
N GLY A 296 48.06 19.11 -11.43
CA GLY A 296 47.44 18.59 -12.66
C GLY A 296 47.67 17.08 -12.83
N VAL A 297 48.90 16.60 -12.62
CA VAL A 297 49.26 15.17 -12.68
C VAL A 297 48.52 14.38 -11.60
N LEU A 298 48.50 14.87 -10.35
CA LEU A 298 47.76 14.24 -9.25
C LEU A 298 46.24 14.19 -9.52
N PHE A 299 45.68 15.25 -10.11
CA PHE A 299 44.27 15.29 -10.49
C PHE A 299 43.94 14.27 -11.58
N LEU A 300 44.78 14.14 -12.61
CA LEU A 300 44.62 13.10 -13.64
C LEU A 300 44.72 11.69 -13.05
N ASN A 301 45.69 11.43 -12.17
CA ASN A 301 45.83 10.16 -11.48
C ASN A 301 44.64 9.84 -10.56
N SER A 302 44.04 10.85 -9.91
CA SER A 302 42.81 10.68 -9.13
C SER A 302 41.61 10.36 -10.03
N ARG A 303 41.50 11.03 -11.19
CA ARG A 303 40.46 10.74 -12.20
C ARG A 303 40.57 9.33 -12.76
N THR A 304 41.77 8.87 -13.10
CA THR A 304 41.98 7.52 -13.64
C THR A 304 41.66 6.44 -12.60
N LYS A 305 42.15 6.59 -11.36
CA LYS A 305 41.78 5.69 -10.25
C LYS A 305 40.27 5.64 -10.03
N SER A 306 39.61 6.81 -10.01
CA SER A 306 38.15 6.89 -9.87
C SER A 306 37.43 6.21 -11.03
N ALA A 307 37.89 6.41 -12.26
CA ALA A 307 37.32 5.76 -13.45
C ALA A 307 37.45 4.23 -13.39
N ILE A 308 38.62 3.71 -12.97
CA ILE A 308 38.86 2.28 -12.81
C ILE A 308 37.90 1.67 -11.77
N ILE A 309 37.71 2.35 -10.63
CA ILE A 309 36.77 1.92 -9.58
C ILE A 309 35.33 1.90 -10.12
N ILE A 310 34.89 2.95 -10.81
CA ILE A 310 33.55 3.01 -11.40
C ILE A 310 33.38 1.89 -12.43
N GLN A 311 34.35 1.69 -13.31
CA GLN A 311 34.33 0.65 -14.33
C GLN A 311 34.30 -0.76 -13.71
N SER A 312 35.07 -1.03 -12.66
CA SER A 312 35.06 -2.34 -11.99
C SER A 312 33.72 -2.62 -11.31
N HIS A 313 33.10 -1.62 -10.68
CA HIS A 313 31.76 -1.75 -10.10
C HIS A 313 30.69 -2.00 -11.17
N ILE A 314 30.76 -1.30 -12.31
CA ILE A 314 29.84 -1.50 -13.44
C ILE A 314 29.98 -2.91 -14.01
N ARG A 315 31.21 -3.37 -14.29
CA ARG A 315 31.46 -4.74 -14.78
C ARG A 315 30.92 -5.79 -13.80
N GLY A 316 31.18 -5.62 -12.51
CA GLY A 316 30.65 -6.50 -11.47
C GLY A 316 29.12 -6.47 -11.38
N TRP A 317 28.49 -5.31 -11.60
CA TRP A 317 27.04 -5.20 -11.64
C TRP A 317 26.44 -5.90 -12.85
N ILE A 318 27.04 -5.76 -14.04
CA ILE A 318 26.63 -6.45 -15.27
C ILE A 318 26.70 -7.97 -15.06
N ALA A 319 27.83 -8.49 -14.57
CA ALA A 319 28.00 -9.92 -14.32
C ALA A 319 26.97 -10.48 -13.32
N ARG A 320 26.73 -9.77 -12.21
CA ARG A 320 25.69 -10.17 -11.24
C ARG A 320 24.30 -10.14 -11.86
N ARG A 321 23.99 -9.12 -12.66
CA ARG A 321 22.69 -9.00 -13.35
C ARG A 321 22.46 -10.13 -14.34
N GLU A 322 23.48 -10.50 -15.11
CA GLU A 322 23.43 -11.65 -16.02
C GLU A 322 23.25 -12.96 -15.27
N ALA A 323 24.04 -13.21 -14.22
CA ALA A 323 23.90 -14.40 -13.39
C ALA A 323 22.51 -14.49 -12.73
N THR A 324 21.94 -13.38 -12.27
CA THR A 324 20.57 -13.35 -11.72
C THR A 324 19.53 -13.67 -12.80
N ARG A 325 19.67 -13.14 -14.01
CA ARG A 325 18.76 -13.45 -15.13
C ARG A 325 18.82 -14.93 -15.49
N GLU A 326 20.02 -15.49 -15.56
CA GLU A 326 20.19 -16.90 -15.92
C GLU A 326 19.64 -17.83 -14.83
N ARG A 327 19.93 -17.54 -13.56
CA ARG A 327 19.29 -18.25 -12.44
C ARG A 327 17.77 -18.16 -12.48
N HIS A 328 17.22 -17.00 -12.80
CA HIS A 328 15.77 -16.85 -12.90
C HIS A 328 15.19 -17.73 -14.01
N ARG A 329 15.80 -17.76 -15.20
CA ARG A 329 15.39 -18.64 -16.31
C ARG A 329 15.43 -20.11 -15.90
N VAL A 330 16.52 -20.56 -15.29
CA VAL A 330 16.68 -21.93 -14.80
C VAL A 330 15.61 -22.28 -13.77
N VAL A 331 15.38 -21.41 -12.78
CA VAL A 331 14.35 -21.63 -11.74
C VAL A 331 12.96 -21.71 -12.35
N VAL A 332 12.65 -20.86 -13.33
CA VAL A 332 11.37 -20.88 -14.04
C VAL A 332 11.20 -22.23 -14.75
N ILE A 333 12.16 -22.66 -15.56
CA ILE A 333 12.13 -23.96 -16.26
C ILE A 333 11.96 -25.12 -15.26
N GLN A 334 12.76 -25.12 -14.18
CA GLN A 334 12.66 -26.14 -13.13
C GLN A 334 11.30 -26.14 -12.44
N SER A 335 10.70 -24.97 -12.21
CA SER A 335 9.37 -24.86 -11.60
C SER A 335 8.27 -25.44 -12.50
N TYR A 336 8.34 -25.20 -13.81
CA TYR A 336 7.42 -25.78 -14.77
C TYR A 336 7.56 -27.30 -14.83
N TRP A 337 8.79 -27.81 -14.85
CA TRP A 337 9.05 -29.26 -14.87
C TRP A 337 8.57 -29.96 -13.61
N LYS A 338 8.87 -29.41 -12.42
CA LYS A 338 8.37 -29.93 -11.13
C LYS A 338 6.83 -29.92 -11.10
N GLY A 339 6.22 -28.84 -11.58
CA GLY A 339 4.76 -28.75 -11.71
C GLY A 339 4.19 -29.79 -12.68
N TYR A 340 4.86 -30.05 -13.80
CA TYR A 340 4.45 -31.08 -14.76
C TYR A 340 4.52 -32.49 -14.14
N LEU A 341 5.61 -32.84 -13.47
CA LEU A 341 5.75 -34.13 -12.79
C LEU A 341 4.66 -34.34 -11.75
N ALA A 342 4.40 -33.33 -10.90
CA ALA A 342 3.34 -33.38 -9.90
C ALA A 342 1.95 -33.57 -10.53
N ARG A 343 1.68 -32.90 -11.66
CA ARG A 343 0.41 -33.07 -12.40
C ARG A 343 0.31 -34.43 -13.09
N LYS A 344 1.42 -34.97 -13.60
CA LYS A 344 1.48 -36.31 -14.22
C LYS A 344 1.17 -37.40 -13.19
N GLU A 345 1.79 -37.31 -12.01
CA GLU A 345 1.59 -38.26 -10.90
C GLU A 345 0.17 -38.16 -10.31
N SER A 346 -0.35 -36.95 -10.14
CA SER A 346 -1.70 -36.73 -9.59
C SER A 346 -2.85 -36.90 -10.59
N ARG A 347 -2.58 -37.16 -11.87
CA ARG A 347 -3.61 -37.26 -12.92
C ARG A 347 -4.67 -38.32 -12.60
N GLY A 348 -4.24 -39.50 -12.13
CA GLY A 348 -5.18 -40.58 -11.74
C GLY A 348 -6.05 -40.20 -10.55
N GLN A 349 -5.45 -39.62 -9.51
CA GLN A 349 -6.17 -39.15 -8.32
C GLN A 349 -7.15 -38.01 -8.65
N LEU A 350 -6.79 -37.12 -9.58
CA LEU A 350 -7.65 -36.02 -10.03
C LEU A 350 -8.85 -36.52 -10.84
N VAL A 351 -8.68 -37.54 -11.70
CA VAL A 351 -9.81 -38.13 -12.43
C VAL A 351 -10.76 -38.84 -11.47
N ASP A 352 -10.24 -39.62 -10.51
CA ASP A 352 -11.07 -40.25 -9.47
C ASP A 352 -11.81 -39.21 -8.60
N LEU A 353 -11.11 -38.16 -8.16
CA LEU A 353 -11.74 -37.05 -7.43
C LEU A 353 -12.83 -36.36 -8.25
N ARG A 354 -12.59 -36.10 -9.53
CA ARG A 354 -13.59 -35.49 -10.43
C ARG A 354 -14.80 -36.40 -10.59
N LEU A 355 -14.59 -37.70 -10.78
CA LEU A 355 -15.67 -38.67 -10.91
C LEU A 355 -16.51 -38.74 -9.63
N ARG A 356 -15.86 -38.75 -8.45
CA ARG A 356 -16.55 -38.71 -7.16
C ARG A 356 -17.32 -37.42 -6.95
N VAL A 357 -16.71 -36.28 -7.26
CA VAL A 357 -17.37 -34.97 -7.17
C VAL A 357 -18.56 -34.89 -8.13
N GLN A 358 -18.42 -35.39 -9.36
CA GLN A 358 -19.50 -35.39 -10.34
C GLN A 358 -20.64 -36.32 -9.92
N LYS A 359 -20.32 -37.53 -9.43
CA LYS A 359 -21.31 -38.47 -8.89
C LYS A 359 -22.06 -37.90 -7.68
N SER A 360 -21.35 -37.18 -6.80
CA SER A 360 -21.97 -36.46 -5.69
C SER A 360 -22.79 -35.26 -6.16
N ALA A 361 -22.37 -34.55 -7.21
CA ALA A 361 -23.11 -33.41 -7.76
C ALA A 361 -24.41 -33.85 -8.45
N THR A 362 -24.41 -34.97 -9.18
CA THR A 362 -25.63 -35.53 -9.80
C THR A 362 -26.65 -36.04 -8.79
N SER A 363 -26.23 -36.32 -7.54
CA SER A 363 -27.13 -36.74 -6.46
C SER A 363 -27.69 -35.58 -5.63
N VAL A 364 -27.26 -34.34 -5.87
CA VAL A 364 -27.70 -33.16 -5.09
C VAL A 364 -28.72 -32.40 -5.92
N ASP A 365 -29.99 -32.51 -5.51
CA ASP A 365 -31.04 -31.61 -5.95
C ASP A 365 -30.76 -30.18 -5.45
N ASP A 366 -30.91 -29.17 -6.33
CA ASP A 366 -30.60 -27.78 -6.01
C ASP A 366 -31.50 -27.25 -4.87
N GLY A 367 -32.73 -27.75 -4.77
CA GLY A 367 -33.64 -27.48 -3.65
C GLY A 367 -33.10 -28.00 -2.31
N MET A 368 -32.62 -29.24 -2.28
CA MET A 368 -31.97 -29.81 -1.09
C MET A 368 -30.72 -29.05 -0.66
N ARG A 369 -29.95 -28.49 -1.60
CA ARG A 369 -28.74 -27.72 -1.28
C ARG A 369 -29.06 -26.42 -0.54
N ILE A 370 -30.10 -25.72 -0.96
CA ILE A 370 -30.57 -24.50 -0.30
C ILE A 370 -31.15 -24.86 1.07
N ILE A 371 -32.05 -25.84 1.14
CA ILE A 371 -32.68 -26.28 2.39
C ILE A 371 -31.63 -26.72 3.42
N ASN A 372 -30.66 -27.56 3.05
CA ASN A 372 -29.62 -28.02 3.97
C ASN A 372 -28.73 -26.88 4.50
N ARG A 373 -28.44 -25.87 3.67
CA ARG A 373 -27.72 -24.67 4.11
C ARG A 373 -28.54 -23.84 5.09
N LEU A 374 -29.83 -23.68 4.85
CA LEU A 374 -30.73 -22.95 5.74
C LEU A 374 -30.91 -23.67 7.08
N LEU A 375 -30.99 -25.00 7.08
CA LEU A 375 -31.07 -25.81 8.31
C LEU A 375 -29.81 -25.70 9.16
N ALA A 376 -28.63 -25.71 8.53
CA ALA A 376 -27.37 -25.47 9.23
C ALA A 376 -27.31 -24.04 9.78
N ALA A 377 -27.67 -23.03 8.98
CA ALA A 377 -27.71 -21.63 9.40
C ALA A 377 -28.71 -21.39 10.55
N LEU A 378 -29.86 -22.06 10.55
CA LEU A 378 -30.86 -22.01 11.61
C LEU A 378 -30.30 -22.58 12.92
N SER A 379 -29.60 -23.73 12.84
CA SER A 379 -28.97 -24.38 14.00
C SER A 379 -27.89 -23.50 14.63
N ASP A 380 -27.17 -22.75 13.79
CA ASP A 380 -26.11 -21.86 14.24
C ASP A 380 -26.64 -20.48 14.67
N LEU A 381 -27.88 -20.11 14.35
CA LEU A 381 -28.45 -18.76 14.50
C LEU A 381 -28.33 -18.18 15.91
N LEU A 382 -28.67 -18.97 16.93
CA LEU A 382 -28.59 -18.56 18.34
C LEU A 382 -27.17 -18.65 18.91
N SER A 383 -26.26 -19.34 18.22
CA SER A 383 -24.87 -19.51 18.65
C SER A 383 -23.93 -18.41 18.13
N MET A 384 -24.39 -17.62 17.16
CA MET A 384 -23.59 -16.58 16.53
C MET A 384 -23.31 -15.41 17.48
N LYS A 385 -22.03 -15.05 17.59
CA LYS A 385 -21.56 -13.92 18.42
C LYS A 385 -21.61 -12.57 17.70
N SER A 386 -21.87 -12.55 16.39
CA SER A 386 -21.84 -11.36 15.55
C SER A 386 -23.24 -10.98 15.08
N VAL A 387 -23.69 -9.76 15.41
CA VAL A 387 -24.98 -9.21 14.96
C VAL A 387 -25.07 -9.16 13.43
N SER A 388 -23.96 -8.87 12.74
CA SER A 388 -23.90 -8.91 11.27
C SER A 388 -24.08 -10.33 10.71
N GLY A 389 -23.59 -11.35 11.42
CA GLY A 389 -23.81 -12.75 11.05
C GLY A 389 -25.28 -13.14 11.18
N ILE A 390 -25.89 -12.78 12.31
CA ILE A 390 -27.33 -12.98 12.59
C ILE A 390 -28.19 -12.28 11.54
N LEU A 391 -27.87 -11.02 11.20
CA LEU A 391 -28.58 -10.27 10.19
C LEU A 391 -28.53 -10.94 8.81
N HIS A 392 -27.33 -11.35 8.37
CA HIS A 392 -27.16 -12.01 7.08
C HIS A 392 -27.96 -13.32 7.00
N THR A 393 -27.93 -14.14 8.05
CA THR A 393 -28.71 -15.39 8.09
C THR A 393 -30.21 -15.15 8.11
N CYS A 394 -30.69 -14.16 8.86
CA CYS A 394 -32.12 -13.82 8.88
C CYS A 394 -32.59 -13.29 7.52
N ALA A 395 -31.79 -12.44 6.85
CA ALA A 395 -32.10 -11.99 5.50
C ALA A 395 -32.13 -13.13 4.48
N THR A 396 -31.22 -14.11 4.62
CA THR A 396 -31.21 -15.30 3.76
C THR A 396 -32.44 -16.18 3.99
N LEU A 397 -32.85 -16.36 5.26
CA LEU A 397 -34.07 -17.08 5.62
C LEU A 397 -35.33 -16.39 5.09
N ASP A 398 -35.41 -15.06 5.21
CA ASP A 398 -36.52 -14.26 4.71
C ASP A 398 -36.67 -14.40 3.19
N MET A 399 -35.59 -14.18 2.43
CA MET A 399 -35.61 -14.35 0.97
C MET A 399 -35.97 -15.77 0.54
N ALA A 400 -35.46 -16.80 1.23
CA ALA A 400 -35.75 -18.18 0.87
C ALA A 400 -37.20 -18.59 1.19
N THR A 401 -37.77 -18.07 2.28
CA THR A 401 -39.17 -18.34 2.66
C THR A 401 -40.17 -17.53 1.84
N ALA A 402 -39.77 -16.39 1.27
CA ALA A 402 -40.62 -15.56 0.43
C ALA A 402 -41.05 -16.24 -0.89
N HIS A 403 -40.29 -17.23 -1.38
CA HIS A 403 -40.47 -17.80 -2.72
C HIS A 403 -40.78 -19.30 -2.75
N SER A 404 -40.76 -20.01 -1.63
CA SER A 404 -40.89 -21.48 -1.62
C SER A 404 -41.65 -22.02 -0.41
N GLN A 405 -42.82 -22.62 -0.66
CA GLN A 405 -43.60 -23.34 0.35
C GLN A 405 -42.83 -24.52 0.96
N ILE A 406 -42.13 -25.31 0.13
CA ILE A 406 -41.35 -26.47 0.59
C ILE A 406 -40.25 -26.03 1.56
N CYS A 407 -39.63 -24.88 1.31
CA CYS A 407 -38.66 -24.28 2.22
C CYS A 407 -39.30 -23.93 3.58
N CYS A 408 -40.47 -23.30 3.55
CA CYS A 408 -41.25 -22.96 4.74
C CYS A 408 -41.61 -24.19 5.58
N GLU A 409 -42.15 -25.24 4.96
CA GLU A 409 -42.50 -26.50 5.63
C GLU A 409 -41.29 -27.17 6.28
N LYS A 410 -40.16 -27.25 5.57
CA LYS A 410 -38.93 -27.87 6.09
C LYS A 410 -38.30 -27.05 7.22
N LEU A 411 -38.34 -25.72 7.14
CA LEU A 411 -37.86 -24.84 8.19
C LEU A 411 -38.72 -24.95 9.46
N VAL A 412 -40.05 -25.00 9.31
CA VAL A 412 -40.97 -25.19 10.44
C VAL A 412 -40.73 -26.56 11.09
N ALA A 413 -40.59 -27.62 10.29
CA ALA A 413 -40.26 -28.97 10.80
C ALA A 413 -38.93 -29.02 11.57
N ALA A 414 -37.98 -28.14 11.22
CA ALA A 414 -36.70 -28.00 11.92
C ALA A 414 -36.76 -27.09 13.16
N GLY A 415 -37.94 -26.59 13.54
CA GLY A 415 -38.12 -25.75 14.72
C GLY A 415 -37.76 -24.27 14.51
N ALA A 416 -37.86 -23.76 13.27
CA ALA A 416 -37.53 -22.37 12.97
C ALA A 416 -38.36 -21.36 13.76
N ILE A 417 -39.66 -21.63 13.97
CA ILE A 417 -40.57 -20.73 14.68
C ILE A 417 -40.05 -20.44 16.11
N ASN A 418 -39.72 -21.48 16.87
CA ASN A 418 -39.18 -21.34 18.22
C ASN A 418 -37.85 -20.57 18.25
N THR A 419 -37.00 -20.82 17.26
CA THR A 419 -35.68 -20.17 17.14
C THR A 419 -35.83 -18.68 16.82
N LEU A 420 -36.71 -18.34 15.88
CA LEU A 420 -37.01 -16.95 15.50
C LEU A 420 -37.71 -16.20 16.64
N LEU A 421 -38.65 -16.81 17.35
CA LEU A 421 -39.30 -16.19 18.52
C LEU A 421 -38.31 -15.93 19.66
N LYS A 422 -37.37 -16.85 19.92
CA LYS A 422 -36.28 -16.62 20.88
C LYS A 422 -35.38 -15.46 20.44
N LEU A 423 -35.04 -15.41 19.16
CA LEU A 423 -34.25 -14.32 18.60
C LEU A 423 -34.97 -12.99 18.80
N ILE A 424 -36.23 -12.88 18.39
CA ILE A 424 -37.07 -11.68 18.55
C ILE A 424 -37.07 -11.18 20.00
N ARG A 425 -37.21 -12.07 20.99
CA ARG A 425 -37.18 -11.70 22.42
C ARG A 425 -35.80 -11.21 22.90
N SER A 426 -34.72 -11.67 22.26
CA SER A 426 -33.33 -11.35 22.65
C SER A 426 -32.78 -10.08 22.00
N VAL A 427 -33.40 -9.62 20.92
CA VAL A 427 -32.93 -8.51 20.08
C VAL A 427 -33.16 -7.17 20.79
N SER A 428 -32.13 -6.32 20.81
CA SER A 428 -32.16 -5.02 21.50
C SER A 428 -32.70 -3.89 20.60
N ARG A 429 -32.75 -2.65 21.11
CA ARG A 429 -33.19 -1.47 20.33
C ARG A 429 -32.08 -0.86 19.47
N SER A 430 -30.94 -1.54 19.31
CA SER A 430 -29.89 -1.03 18.43
C SER A 430 -30.36 -1.06 16.97
N ILE A 431 -29.88 -0.13 16.14
CA ILE A 431 -30.20 -0.09 14.70
C ILE A 431 -29.98 -1.45 14.00
N PRO A 432 -28.85 -2.16 14.17
CA PRO A 432 -28.66 -3.45 13.50
C PRO A 432 -29.59 -4.55 14.05
N ASP A 433 -29.99 -4.45 15.31
CA ASP A 433 -30.95 -5.35 15.93
C ASP A 433 -32.37 -5.13 15.39
N GLN A 434 -32.76 -3.89 15.10
CA GLN A 434 -34.05 -3.59 14.45
C GLN A 434 -34.14 -4.19 13.03
N GLU A 435 -33.03 -4.20 12.29
CA GLU A 435 -32.97 -4.89 10.99
C GLU A 435 -33.05 -6.41 11.13
N VAL A 436 -32.45 -7.01 12.16
CA VAL A 436 -32.62 -8.44 12.45
C VAL A 436 -34.09 -8.75 12.75
N LEU A 437 -34.73 -7.92 13.58
CA LEU A 437 -36.13 -8.05 13.94
C LEU A 437 -37.05 -7.99 12.71
N LYS A 438 -36.78 -7.06 11.79
CA LYS A 438 -37.50 -6.91 10.52
C LYS A 438 -37.47 -8.21 9.71
N HIS A 439 -36.30 -8.78 9.45
CA HIS A 439 -36.17 -10.02 8.67
C HIS A 439 -36.77 -11.22 9.39
N ALA A 440 -36.65 -11.29 10.72
CA ALA A 440 -37.26 -12.36 11.52
C ALA A 440 -38.80 -12.31 11.48
N LEU A 441 -39.39 -11.12 11.64
CA LEU A 441 -40.84 -10.92 11.53
C LEU A 441 -41.35 -11.15 10.10
N SER A 442 -40.61 -10.71 9.08
CA SER A 442 -40.93 -10.98 7.68
C SER A 442 -40.91 -12.48 7.39
N THR A 443 -39.91 -13.21 7.91
CA THR A 443 -39.86 -14.68 7.79
C THR A 443 -41.09 -15.33 8.43
N LEU A 444 -41.48 -14.95 9.66
CA LEU A 444 -42.69 -15.46 10.31
C LEU A 444 -43.98 -15.09 9.55
N ARG A 445 -44.02 -13.90 8.94
CA ARG A 445 -45.10 -13.48 8.04
C ARG A 445 -45.16 -14.35 6.79
N ASN A 446 -44.04 -14.65 6.15
CA ASN A 446 -44.02 -15.52 4.97
C ASN A 446 -44.55 -16.92 5.32
N LEU A 447 -44.21 -17.45 6.51
CA LEU A 447 -44.76 -18.71 7.01
C LEU A 447 -46.28 -18.65 7.22
N SER A 448 -46.81 -17.54 7.76
CA SER A 448 -48.24 -17.40 8.06
C SER A 448 -49.13 -17.24 6.82
N HIS A 449 -48.55 -17.04 5.63
CA HIS A 449 -49.31 -17.06 4.37
C HIS A 449 -49.93 -18.43 4.09
N TYR A 450 -49.30 -19.50 4.56
CA TYR A 450 -49.76 -20.88 4.38
C TYR A 450 -50.63 -21.32 5.57
N PRO A 451 -51.92 -21.65 5.37
CA PRO A 451 -52.86 -21.91 6.47
C PRO A 451 -52.39 -22.96 7.48
N HIS A 452 -51.85 -24.07 7.00
CA HIS A 452 -51.35 -25.16 7.86
C HIS A 452 -50.12 -24.75 8.70
N LEU A 453 -49.26 -23.86 8.19
CA LEU A 453 -48.11 -23.34 8.95
C LEU A 453 -48.53 -22.22 9.91
N ALA A 454 -49.57 -21.45 9.57
CA ALA A 454 -50.15 -20.45 10.44
C ALA A 454 -50.75 -21.09 11.71
N GLU A 455 -51.38 -22.27 11.59
CA GLU A 455 -51.83 -23.04 12.77
C GLU A 455 -50.67 -23.47 13.66
N VAL A 456 -49.59 -24.01 13.09
CA VAL A 456 -48.38 -24.39 13.86
C VAL A 456 -47.76 -23.17 14.56
N LEU A 457 -47.78 -22.00 13.92
CA LEU A 457 -47.34 -20.74 14.54
C LEU A 457 -48.24 -20.36 15.73
N ILE A 458 -49.56 -20.48 15.60
CA ILE A 458 -50.52 -20.17 16.68
C ILE A 458 -50.36 -21.13 17.86
N ASP A 459 -50.21 -22.43 17.58
CA ASP A 459 -50.07 -23.47 18.60
C ASP A 459 -48.72 -23.39 19.33
N THR A 460 -47.72 -22.72 18.75
CA THR A 460 -46.42 -22.52 19.40
C THR A 460 -46.54 -21.62 20.63
N ARG A 461 -46.15 -22.14 21.80
CA ARG A 461 -46.31 -21.46 23.10
C ARG A 461 -45.72 -20.04 23.12
N GLY A 462 -46.59 -19.06 23.38
CA GLY A 462 -46.20 -17.65 23.53
C GLY A 462 -45.81 -16.96 22.23
N SER A 463 -46.12 -17.54 21.06
CA SER A 463 -45.88 -16.92 19.75
C SER A 463 -46.71 -15.65 19.58
N VAL A 464 -48.03 -15.76 19.75
CA VAL A 464 -49.00 -14.66 19.63
C VAL A 464 -48.68 -13.55 20.62
N GLU A 465 -48.32 -13.91 21.85
CA GLU A 465 -47.89 -12.96 22.89
C GLU A 465 -46.63 -12.19 22.46
N THR A 466 -45.62 -12.89 21.93
CA THR A 466 -44.35 -12.26 21.51
C THR A 466 -44.58 -11.31 20.34
N ILE A 467 -45.38 -11.72 19.35
CA ILE A 467 -45.68 -10.91 18.17
C ILE A 467 -46.51 -9.68 18.57
N LEU A 468 -47.53 -9.85 19.42
CA LEU A 468 -48.35 -8.74 19.93
C LEU A 468 -47.51 -7.77 20.77
N TRP A 469 -46.60 -8.29 21.60
CA TRP A 469 -45.70 -7.45 22.39
C TRP A 469 -44.77 -6.62 21.49
N GLU A 470 -44.21 -7.20 20.43
CA GLU A 470 -43.39 -6.47 19.47
C GLU A 470 -44.19 -5.46 18.64
N PHE A 471 -45.44 -5.76 18.28
CA PHE A 471 -46.34 -4.80 17.66
C PHE A 471 -46.56 -3.57 18.55
N LEU A 472 -46.79 -3.77 19.86
CA LEU A 472 -47.01 -2.69 20.81
C LEU A 472 -45.73 -1.89 21.12
N ARG A 473 -44.56 -2.52 20.98
CA ARG A 473 -43.25 -1.94 21.32
C ARG A 473 -42.63 -1.12 20.19
N ASN A 474 -42.83 -1.53 18.93
CA ASN A 474 -42.14 -0.95 17.78
C ASN A 474 -42.85 0.28 17.17
N LYS A 475 -42.06 1.15 16.53
CA LYS A 475 -42.56 2.36 15.84
C LYS A 475 -42.13 2.44 14.37
N GLU A 476 -41.28 1.52 13.93
CA GLU A 476 -40.63 1.49 12.61
C GLU A 476 -41.22 0.36 11.74
N GLU A 477 -40.54 -0.07 10.68
CA GLU A 477 -41.07 -1.08 9.73
C GLU A 477 -41.52 -2.39 10.40
N GLY A 478 -40.86 -2.80 11.50
CA GLY A 478 -41.27 -3.96 12.31
C GLY A 478 -42.70 -3.86 12.86
N TYR A 479 -43.23 -2.64 13.07
CA TYR A 479 -44.61 -2.42 13.49
C TYR A 479 -45.61 -2.90 12.43
N PHE A 480 -45.36 -2.57 11.16
CA PHE A 480 -46.25 -2.93 10.06
C PHE A 480 -46.17 -4.42 9.74
N LEU A 481 -44.98 -5.02 9.79
CA LEU A 481 -44.80 -6.46 9.62
C LEU A 481 -45.49 -7.25 10.74
N ALA A 482 -45.36 -6.82 11.99
CA ALA A 482 -46.06 -7.44 13.11
C ALA A 482 -47.59 -7.27 12.99
N SER A 483 -48.05 -6.12 12.51
CA SER A 483 -49.49 -5.88 12.26
C SER A 483 -50.05 -6.88 11.24
N GLU A 484 -49.39 -6.98 10.08
CA GLU A 484 -49.80 -7.84 8.98
C GLU A 484 -49.80 -9.31 9.41
N LEU A 485 -48.76 -9.74 10.13
CA LEU A 485 -48.68 -11.06 10.74
C LEU A 485 -49.83 -11.32 11.71
N LEU A 486 -50.14 -10.38 12.62
CA LEU A 486 -51.26 -10.51 13.56
C LEU A 486 -52.61 -10.55 12.86
N LYS A 487 -52.84 -9.74 11.82
CA LYS A 487 -54.08 -9.80 11.02
C LYS A 487 -54.26 -11.17 10.37
N LYS A 488 -53.17 -11.75 9.88
CA LYS A 488 -53.18 -13.10 9.30
C LYS A 488 -53.46 -14.17 10.36
N ILE A 489 -52.89 -14.05 11.56
CA ILE A 489 -53.21 -14.90 12.71
C ILE A 489 -54.69 -14.76 13.10
N CYS A 490 -55.23 -13.54 13.14
CA CYS A 490 -56.65 -13.27 13.42
C CYS A 490 -57.61 -13.74 12.34
N SER A 491 -57.11 -14.17 11.17
CA SER A 491 -57.96 -14.79 10.15
C SER A 491 -58.39 -16.22 10.56
N ASN A 492 -57.70 -16.82 11.53
CA ASN A 492 -58.05 -18.11 12.13
C ASN A 492 -58.71 -17.89 13.50
N GLN A 493 -59.82 -18.62 13.78
CA GLN A 493 -60.55 -18.51 15.04
C GLN A 493 -59.66 -18.80 16.27
N LYS A 494 -58.80 -19.83 16.19
CA LYS A 494 -57.80 -20.16 17.23
C LYS A 494 -56.86 -18.98 17.53
N GLY A 495 -56.50 -18.19 16.52
CA GLY A 495 -55.65 -17.01 16.68
C GLY A 495 -56.36 -15.87 17.41
N VAL A 496 -57.65 -15.67 17.12
CA VAL A 496 -58.50 -14.70 17.84
C VAL A 496 -58.67 -15.09 19.31
N GLU A 497 -58.91 -16.37 19.58
CA GLU A 497 -58.98 -16.91 20.96
C GLU A 497 -57.65 -16.74 21.70
N ALA A 498 -56.52 -17.04 21.05
CA ALA A 498 -55.19 -16.84 21.63
C ALA A 498 -54.91 -15.37 22.00
N LEU A 499 -55.41 -14.40 21.21
CA LEU A 499 -55.33 -12.98 21.54
C LEU A 499 -56.25 -12.58 22.69
N ARG A 500 -57.48 -13.11 22.74
CA ARG A 500 -58.44 -12.87 23.83
C ARG A 500 -57.90 -13.33 25.18
N ASN A 501 -57.12 -14.41 25.17
CA ASN A 501 -56.43 -14.93 26.35
C ASN A 501 -55.27 -14.04 26.85
N LEU A 502 -55.01 -12.88 26.23
CA LEU A 502 -53.98 -11.90 26.61
C LEU A 502 -54.57 -10.52 26.99
N PRO A 503 -55.42 -10.44 28.03
CA PRO A 503 -56.20 -9.23 28.35
C PRO A 503 -55.32 -8.00 28.68
N ALA A 504 -54.15 -8.21 29.31
CA ALA A 504 -53.23 -7.13 29.63
C ALA A 504 -52.64 -6.46 28.38
N LEU A 505 -52.30 -7.25 27.35
CA LEU A 505 -51.76 -6.72 26.09
C LEU A 505 -52.87 -6.10 25.23
N LEU A 506 -54.08 -6.67 25.25
CA LEU A 506 -55.25 -6.05 24.60
C LEU A 506 -55.62 -4.70 25.22
N LYS A 507 -55.50 -4.54 26.55
CA LYS A 507 -55.66 -3.23 27.21
C LYS A 507 -54.60 -2.24 26.73
N ARG A 508 -53.34 -2.66 26.59
CA ARG A 508 -52.27 -1.82 26.01
C ARG A 508 -52.54 -1.44 24.55
N LEU A 509 -53.12 -2.34 23.76
CA LEU A 509 -53.52 -2.06 22.39
C LEU A 509 -54.62 -1.00 22.31
N HIS A 510 -55.63 -1.07 23.19
CA HIS A 510 -56.66 -0.04 23.31
C HIS A 510 -56.04 1.32 23.65
N ASN A 511 -55.19 1.37 24.68
CA ASN A 511 -54.49 2.61 25.05
C ASN A 511 -53.64 3.18 23.90
N LEU A 512 -52.89 2.33 23.19
CA LEU A 512 -52.10 2.75 22.03
C LEU A 512 -52.98 3.35 20.93
N THR A 513 -54.15 2.76 20.69
CA THR A 513 -55.10 3.24 19.68
C THR A 513 -55.66 4.62 20.06
N GLU A 514 -55.98 4.83 21.34
CA GLU A 514 -56.40 6.13 21.85
C GLU A 514 -55.29 7.18 21.73
N ASP A 515 -54.06 6.84 22.12
CA ASP A 515 -52.92 7.74 22.06
C ASP A 515 -52.60 8.15 20.62
N LEU A 516 -52.61 7.19 19.68
CA LEU A 516 -52.44 7.46 18.25
C LEU A 516 -53.59 8.31 17.68
N SER A 517 -54.82 8.10 18.14
CA SER A 517 -55.98 8.92 17.75
C SER A 517 -55.85 10.37 18.21
N ARG A 518 -55.48 10.58 19.49
CA ARG A 518 -55.20 11.92 20.04
C ARG A 518 -54.06 12.60 19.27
N LYS A 519 -52.99 11.85 18.98
CA LYS A 519 -51.83 12.37 18.25
C LYS A 519 -52.16 12.75 16.81
N ALA A 520 -52.89 11.91 16.08
CA ALA A 520 -53.35 12.20 14.73
C ALA A 520 -54.25 13.44 14.69
N ASN A 521 -55.16 13.60 15.66
CA ASN A 521 -56.02 14.78 15.77
C ASN A 521 -55.23 16.08 16.07
N ASN A 522 -54.18 16.00 16.89
CA ASN A 522 -53.30 17.14 17.17
C ASN A 522 -52.44 17.51 15.95
N GLU A 523 -51.92 16.53 15.22
CA GLU A 523 -51.13 16.75 13.99
C GLU A 523 -51.98 17.28 12.83
N LYS A 524 -53.29 16.95 12.77
CA LYS A 524 -54.24 17.57 11.84
C LYS A 524 -54.38 19.10 12.04
N ARG A 525 -54.15 19.60 13.25
CA ARG A 525 -54.24 21.02 13.61
C ARG A 525 -52.95 21.80 13.31
N ASN A 526 -51.82 21.14 13.09
CA ASN A 526 -50.51 21.76 12.84
C ASN A 526 -50.09 21.64 11.36
N ILE A 527 -49.84 22.77 10.69
CA ILE A 527 -49.58 22.83 9.23
C ILE A 527 -48.14 22.36 8.86
N ARG A 528 -47.21 22.31 9.81
CA ARG A 528 -45.80 21.94 9.56
C ARG A 528 -45.49 20.50 9.95
N GLY A 529 -45.53 19.58 8.99
CA GLY A 529 -45.01 18.21 9.16
C GLY A 529 -45.81 17.11 8.45
N GLN A 530 -45.89 17.14 7.11
CA GLN A 530 -46.72 16.20 6.33
C GLN A 530 -46.31 14.73 6.48
N ALA A 531 -45.01 14.42 6.47
CA ALA A 531 -44.51 13.05 6.56
C ALA A 531 -44.76 12.39 7.94
N GLY A 532 -44.74 13.17 9.03
CA GLY A 532 -45.03 12.67 10.38
C GLY A 532 -46.50 12.27 10.53
N ARG A 533 -47.39 13.10 9.96
CA ARG A 533 -48.84 12.92 9.95
C ARG A 533 -49.28 11.67 9.17
N GLU A 534 -48.68 11.42 8.01
CA GLU A 534 -49.00 10.21 7.23
C GLU A 534 -48.62 8.92 7.96
N ASN A 535 -47.49 8.93 8.68
CA ASN A 535 -47.04 7.76 9.43
C ASN A 535 -47.93 7.50 10.67
N THR A 536 -48.31 8.53 11.43
CA THR A 536 -49.21 8.38 12.59
C THR A 536 -50.60 7.91 12.19
N GLU A 537 -51.16 8.45 11.09
CA GLU A 537 -52.44 8.01 10.54
C GLU A 537 -52.39 6.55 10.04
N ARG A 538 -51.31 6.15 9.34
CA ARG A 538 -51.11 4.74 8.93
C ARG A 538 -51.04 3.80 10.13
N ARG A 539 -50.27 4.15 11.16
CA ARG A 539 -50.17 3.33 12.39
C ARG A 539 -51.50 3.24 13.13
N LEU A 540 -52.25 4.33 13.20
CA LEU A 540 -53.58 4.33 13.79
C LEU A 540 -54.52 3.37 13.05
N LYS A 541 -54.51 3.41 11.71
CA LYS A 541 -55.33 2.51 10.88
C LYS A 541 -55.02 1.03 11.16
N GLU A 542 -53.74 0.67 11.21
CA GLU A 542 -53.29 -0.68 11.53
C GLU A 542 -53.78 -1.18 12.91
N ALA A 543 -53.59 -0.37 13.96
CA ALA A 543 -54.06 -0.70 15.31
C ALA A 543 -55.58 -0.84 15.40
N MET A 544 -56.33 0.06 14.76
CA MET A 544 -57.81 0.01 14.74
C MET A 544 -58.34 -1.22 14.01
N GLU A 545 -57.72 -1.61 12.89
CA GLU A 545 -58.10 -2.81 12.15
C GLU A 545 -57.87 -4.08 12.98
N LEU A 546 -56.72 -4.21 13.63
CA LEU A 546 -56.47 -5.32 14.55
C LEU A 546 -57.48 -5.37 15.70
N LEU A 547 -57.78 -4.22 16.30
CA LEU A 547 -58.78 -4.12 17.37
C LEU A 547 -60.17 -4.58 16.91
N LYS A 548 -60.57 -4.22 15.69
CA LYS A 548 -61.84 -4.68 15.11
C LYS A 548 -61.86 -6.20 14.92
N LEU A 549 -60.77 -6.80 14.47
CA LEU A 549 -60.67 -8.26 14.29
C LEU A 549 -60.83 -9.00 15.61
N THR A 550 -60.29 -8.47 16.72
CA THR A 550 -60.46 -9.11 18.05
C THR A 550 -61.91 -9.07 18.57
N LYS A 551 -62.74 -8.15 18.08
CA LYS A 551 -64.16 -7.99 18.46
C LYS A 551 -65.12 -8.76 17.55
N LYS A 552 -64.68 -9.21 16.37
CA LYS A 552 -65.54 -9.78 15.31
C LYS A 552 -65.75 -11.31 15.37
N GLY A 553 -65.31 -11.98 16.43
CA GLY A 553 -65.32 -13.45 16.53
C GLY A 553 -66.15 -14.01 17.67
#